data_AF-A0A432J072-F1
#
_entry.id   AF-A0A432J072-F1
#
_cell.length_a   1.000
_cell.length_b   1.000
_cell.length_c   1.000
_cell.angle_alpha   90.00
_cell.angle_beta   90.00
_cell.angle_gamma   90.00
#
_symmetry.space_group_name_H-M   'P 1'
#
loop_
_entity.id
_entity.type
_entity.pdbx_description
1 polymer ?
#
loop_
_entity_poly.entity_id
_entity_poly.type
_entity_poly.pdbx_seq_one_letter_code
_entity_poly.pdbx_strand_id
1 'polypeptide(L)'
;SLPDTPSFYKTMATETNEGAVLNLPMEWDRPGYLLYQTVHGKPLTAGYISRTDPRTLPGRLPVISRFRHLQKDINWVDDIEAIAPTLFEFLDIHWLILDRYKMPPGATRDYNEELTDEIFGSASPSYQDDRLTVYELAPPAQRFPFVEIGWDFGPLEPGPTRSVVETASLVLHVPHPGDYILTVTPALENTTPWRLVNTDGVGLLSSPGGMGSIALTLNTNQKMLTIQALGPGVNIHHIEIKFSP
;
A
#
# COMPACT_ATOMS: atom_id res chain seq x y z
N SER A 1 35.85 9.03 8.14
CA SER A 1 34.81 9.31 9.16
C SER A 1 33.91 8.09 9.29
N LEU A 2 33.25 7.91 10.43
CA LEU A 2 32.18 6.92 10.53
C LEU A 2 31.02 7.30 9.59
N PRO A 3 30.25 6.33 9.08
CA PRO A 3 29.06 6.62 8.29
C PRO A 3 28.06 7.47 9.09
N ASP A 4 27.50 8.49 8.45
CA ASP A 4 26.51 9.37 9.06
C ASP A 4 25.20 8.63 9.35
N THR A 5 24.88 8.47 10.64
CA THR A 5 23.64 7.84 11.13
C THR A 5 22.97 8.79 12.12
N PRO A 6 21.72 9.22 11.87
CA PRO A 6 20.97 10.05 12.81
C PRO A 6 20.92 9.43 14.21
N SER A 7 21.02 10.28 15.24
CA SER A 7 21.04 9.88 16.65
C SER A 7 19.80 9.07 17.04
N PHE A 8 18.63 9.40 16.47
CA PHE A 8 17.37 8.72 16.75
C PHE A 8 17.45 7.20 16.57
N TYR A 9 18.16 6.70 15.55
CA TYR A 9 18.29 5.25 15.34
C TYR A 9 19.04 4.53 16.48
N LYS A 10 19.93 5.23 17.20
CA LYS A 10 20.57 4.69 18.41
C LYS A 10 19.61 4.65 19.58
N THR A 11 18.70 5.63 19.69
CA THR A 11 17.62 5.63 20.67
C THR A 11 16.67 4.46 20.41
N MET A 12 16.21 4.31 19.16
CA MET A 12 15.36 3.20 18.71
C MET A 12 15.98 1.83 18.98
N ALA A 13 17.31 1.69 18.87
CA ALA A 13 18.02 0.44 19.20
C ALA A 13 17.82 -0.01 20.66
N THR A 14 17.46 0.91 21.56
CA THR A 14 17.20 0.62 22.97
C THR A 14 15.73 0.33 23.27
N GLU A 15 14.83 0.56 22.31
CA GLU A 15 13.40 0.31 22.46
C GLU A 15 13.07 -1.18 22.36
N THR A 16 12.27 -1.66 23.30
CA THR A 16 11.81 -3.06 23.37
C THR A 16 10.67 -3.38 22.41
N ASN A 17 9.99 -2.36 21.86
CA ASN A 17 8.91 -2.57 20.91
C ASN A 17 9.44 -3.31 19.69
N GLU A 18 8.67 -4.27 19.18
CA GLU A 18 8.97 -4.96 17.94
C GLU A 18 8.24 -4.27 16.77
N GLY A 19 8.64 -4.62 15.55
CA GLY A 19 8.05 -4.09 14.32
C GLY A 19 9.08 -3.52 13.34
N ALA A 20 8.63 -3.32 12.12
CA ALA A 20 9.38 -2.77 11.01
C ALA A 20 9.40 -1.25 11.02
N VAL A 21 10.44 -0.69 10.39
CA VAL A 21 10.62 0.73 10.14
C VAL A 21 10.33 1.03 8.67
N LEU A 22 9.34 1.89 8.43
CA LEU A 22 9.06 2.50 7.14
C LEU A 22 9.82 3.83 7.04
N ASN A 23 10.94 3.82 6.33
CA ASN A 23 11.68 5.03 6.05
C ASN A 23 11.26 5.67 4.72
N LEU A 24 11.05 6.99 4.73
CA LEU A 24 10.74 7.79 3.56
C LEU A 24 11.95 8.64 3.13
N PRO A 25 12.26 8.69 1.81
CA PRO A 25 11.39 8.26 0.72
C PRO A 25 11.51 6.76 0.42
N MET A 26 10.40 6.14 0.00
CA MET A 26 10.33 4.72 -0.38
C MET A 26 10.45 4.47 -1.89
N GLU A 27 10.47 5.54 -2.69
CA GLU A 27 10.38 5.49 -4.16
C GLU A 27 11.52 4.69 -4.84
N TRP A 28 12.68 4.58 -4.18
CA TRP A 28 13.84 3.80 -4.62
C TRP A 28 14.43 3.02 -3.45
N ASP A 29 15.06 1.88 -3.73
CA ASP A 29 15.75 1.13 -2.68
C ASP A 29 17.05 1.86 -2.30
N ARG A 30 16.98 2.63 -1.20
CA ARG A 30 18.06 3.48 -0.71
C ARG A 30 19.00 2.66 0.20
N PRO A 31 20.26 2.38 -0.20
CA PRO A 31 21.16 1.56 0.62
C PRO A 31 21.46 2.16 1.99
N GLY A 32 21.29 3.48 2.14
CA GLY A 32 21.51 4.16 3.41
C GLY A 32 20.61 3.68 4.55
N TYR A 33 19.42 3.15 4.26
CA TYR A 33 18.57 2.57 5.31
C TYR A 33 19.08 1.22 5.81
N LEU A 34 19.77 0.43 4.96
CA LEU A 34 20.43 -0.81 5.39
C LEU A 34 21.54 -0.52 6.42
N LEU A 35 22.25 0.60 6.28
CA LEU A 35 23.19 1.05 7.30
C LEU A 35 22.46 1.35 8.62
N TYR A 36 21.34 2.07 8.59
CA TYR A 36 20.59 2.40 9.81
C TYR A 36 20.04 1.14 10.48
N GLN A 37 19.61 0.15 9.69
CA GLN A 37 19.21 -1.16 10.20
C GLN A 37 20.33 -1.87 10.98
N THR A 38 21.60 -1.71 10.61
CA THR A 38 22.71 -2.27 11.43
C THR A 38 22.85 -1.61 12.81
N VAL A 39 22.27 -0.42 12.99
CA VAL A 39 22.29 0.33 14.24
C VAL A 39 21.06 0.04 15.10
N HIS A 40 19.84 0.12 14.53
CA HIS A 40 18.61 -0.08 15.30
C HIS A 40 18.15 -1.54 15.37
N GLY A 41 18.66 -2.43 14.50
CA GLY A 41 18.41 -3.87 14.53
C GLY A 41 17.00 -4.31 14.12
N LYS A 42 16.11 -3.38 13.75
CA LYS A 42 14.71 -3.66 13.42
C LYS A 42 14.52 -3.95 11.92
N PRO A 43 13.50 -4.74 11.52
CA PRO A 43 13.16 -4.95 10.11
C PRO A 43 12.90 -3.63 9.36
N LEU A 44 13.11 -3.63 8.04
CA LEU A 44 12.74 -2.49 7.19
C LEU A 44 11.55 -2.87 6.32
N THR A 45 10.64 -1.92 6.08
CA THR A 45 9.52 -2.08 5.14
C THR A 45 9.96 -1.91 3.67
N ALA A 46 11.13 -1.31 3.43
CA ALA A 46 11.70 -1.10 2.10
C ALA A 46 13.21 -0.87 2.18
N GLY A 47 13.90 -0.85 1.02
CA GLY A 47 15.34 -0.58 0.97
C GLY A 47 16.23 -1.81 0.81
N TYR A 48 15.65 -3.01 0.64
CA TYR A 48 16.40 -4.20 0.27
C TYR A 48 16.71 -4.22 -1.24
N ILE A 49 17.97 -4.00 -1.60
CA ILE A 49 18.40 -3.84 -3.02
C ILE A 49 18.68 -5.19 -3.71
N SER A 50 19.07 -6.21 -2.93
CA SER A 50 19.53 -7.51 -3.46
C SER A 50 18.60 -8.66 -3.13
N ARG A 51 17.52 -8.41 -2.39
CA ARG A 51 16.51 -9.40 -2.02
C ARG A 51 15.15 -8.72 -2.00
N THR A 52 14.17 -9.30 -2.67
CA THR A 52 12.78 -8.95 -2.42
C THR A 52 12.44 -9.46 -1.02
N ASP A 53 12.16 -8.59 -0.07
CA ASP A 53 11.57 -9.02 1.19
C ASP A 53 10.10 -9.38 0.89
N PRO A 54 9.68 -10.64 1.08
CA PRO A 54 8.32 -11.08 0.74
C PRO A 54 7.24 -10.38 1.55
N ARG A 55 7.59 -9.70 2.65
CA ARG A 55 6.68 -8.85 3.44
C ARG A 55 6.48 -7.48 2.80
N THR A 56 7.41 -7.07 1.95
CA THR A 56 7.37 -5.76 1.32
C THR A 56 6.49 -5.88 0.09
N LEU A 57 5.26 -5.41 0.21
CA LEU A 57 4.28 -5.27 -0.87
C LEU A 57 4.19 -3.80 -1.35
N PRO A 58 5.32 -3.07 -1.53
CA PRO A 58 5.31 -1.62 -1.52
C PRO A 58 4.59 -1.01 -2.71
N GLY A 59 4.39 -1.75 -3.79
CA GLY A 59 3.64 -1.30 -4.98
C GLY A 59 2.28 -1.98 -5.16
N ARG A 60 1.75 -2.65 -4.13
CA ARG A 60 0.54 -3.50 -4.25
C ARG A 60 -0.54 -3.18 -3.24
N LEU A 61 -0.17 -2.66 -2.07
CA LEU A 61 -1.11 -2.28 -1.02
C LEU A 61 -1.50 -0.80 -1.14
N PRO A 62 -2.74 -0.43 -0.75
CA PRO A 62 -3.12 0.98 -0.67
C PRO A 62 -2.20 1.70 0.31
N VAL A 63 -2.13 3.04 0.22
CA VAL A 63 -1.25 3.94 1.02
C VAL A 63 0.25 3.68 0.81
N ILE A 64 0.72 2.46 0.98
CA ILE A 64 2.10 2.04 0.75
C ILE A 64 2.50 2.24 -0.72
N SER A 65 1.65 1.85 -1.67
CA SER A 65 1.87 2.12 -3.11
C SER A 65 2.08 3.59 -3.42
N ARG A 66 1.41 4.50 -2.68
CA ARG A 66 1.58 5.94 -2.86
C ARG A 66 2.97 6.41 -2.47
N PHE A 67 3.55 5.91 -1.37
CA PHE A 67 4.93 6.22 -1.01
C PHE A 67 5.96 5.68 -2.01
N ARG A 68 5.67 4.55 -2.69
CA ARG A 68 6.56 3.96 -3.70
C ARG A 68 6.46 4.66 -5.04
N HIS A 69 5.26 5.04 -5.46
CA HIS A 69 5.00 5.56 -6.80
C HIS A 69 4.83 7.08 -6.86
N LEU A 70 4.71 7.75 -5.71
CA LEU A 70 4.43 9.19 -5.59
C LEU A 70 3.15 9.62 -6.32
N GLN A 71 2.17 8.72 -6.39
CA GLN A 71 0.85 8.94 -6.97
C GLN A 71 -0.14 7.90 -6.45
N LYS A 72 -1.43 8.12 -6.66
CA LYS A 72 -2.46 7.09 -6.42
C LYS A 72 -2.22 5.89 -7.34
N ASP A 73 -2.50 4.70 -6.84
CA ASP A 73 -2.58 3.45 -7.60
C ASP A 73 -4.05 2.97 -7.59
N ILE A 74 -4.44 2.07 -8.48
CA ILE A 74 -5.83 1.65 -8.73
C ILE A 74 -6.58 1.13 -7.51
N ASN A 75 -5.91 0.80 -6.40
CA ASN A 75 -6.53 0.42 -5.13
C ASN A 75 -6.61 1.58 -4.14
N TRP A 76 -6.53 2.84 -4.59
CA TRP A 76 -6.61 3.99 -3.68
C TRP A 76 -7.91 3.99 -2.89
N VAL A 77 -7.83 4.67 -1.75
CA VAL A 77 -8.91 4.84 -0.78
C VAL A 77 -9.00 6.32 -0.46
N ASP A 78 -10.22 6.81 -0.22
CA ASP A 78 -10.44 8.24 0.04
C ASP A 78 -10.17 8.61 1.51
N ASP A 79 -10.52 7.72 2.45
CA ASP A 79 -10.28 7.93 3.89
C ASP A 79 -8.98 7.25 4.32
N ILE A 80 -7.87 7.95 4.11
CA ILE A 80 -6.52 7.42 4.37
C ILE A 80 -6.18 7.42 5.85
N GLU A 81 -6.63 8.42 6.60
CA GLU A 81 -6.49 8.46 8.05
C GLU A 81 -7.08 7.18 8.68
N ALA A 82 -8.25 6.72 8.21
CA ALA A 82 -8.88 5.50 8.71
C ALA A 82 -8.15 4.20 8.32
N ILE A 83 -7.71 4.08 7.06
CA ILE A 83 -7.15 2.81 6.54
C ILE A 83 -5.66 2.62 6.85
N ALA A 84 -4.87 3.70 6.96
CA ALA A 84 -3.43 3.61 7.10
C ALA A 84 -3.00 2.80 8.33
N PRO A 85 -3.60 2.99 9.53
CA PRO A 85 -3.29 2.15 10.69
C PRO A 85 -3.56 0.66 10.47
N THR A 86 -4.57 0.29 9.67
CA THR A 86 -4.84 -1.12 9.31
C THR A 86 -3.69 -1.71 8.48
N LEU A 87 -3.19 -0.94 7.51
CA LEU A 87 -2.12 -1.37 6.62
C LEU A 87 -0.77 -1.41 7.32
N PHE A 88 -0.53 -0.46 8.23
CA PHE A 88 0.66 -0.44 9.06
C PHE A 88 0.70 -1.66 9.99
N GLU A 89 -0.39 -2.00 10.66
CA GLU A 89 -0.47 -3.23 11.46
C GLU A 89 -0.30 -4.48 10.59
N PHE A 90 -0.94 -4.55 9.42
CA PHE A 90 -0.83 -5.68 8.51
C PHE A 90 0.62 -5.95 8.06
N LEU A 91 1.40 -4.89 7.86
CA LEU A 91 2.82 -4.96 7.50
C LEU A 91 3.76 -5.01 8.71
N ASP A 92 3.23 -5.08 9.93
CA ASP A 92 3.98 -5.01 11.19
C ASP A 92 4.87 -3.74 11.26
N ILE A 93 4.40 -2.61 10.74
CA ILE A 93 5.13 -1.33 10.80
C ILE A 93 4.82 -0.65 12.12
N HIS A 94 5.87 -0.29 12.85
CA HIS A 94 5.74 0.39 14.15
C HIS A 94 6.31 1.81 14.12
N TRP A 95 7.22 2.11 13.17
CA TRP A 95 7.74 3.46 12.97
C TRP A 95 7.62 3.89 11.51
N LEU A 96 7.08 5.09 11.29
CA LEU A 96 7.19 5.81 10.02
C LEU A 96 8.15 6.99 10.21
N ILE A 97 9.19 7.07 9.39
CA ILE A 97 10.26 8.06 9.51
C ILE A 97 10.44 8.83 8.21
N LEU A 98 10.26 10.14 8.25
CA LEU A 98 10.64 11.05 7.18
C LEU A 98 12.10 11.45 7.35
N ASP A 99 12.97 11.08 6.41
CA ASP A 99 14.37 11.54 6.38
C ASP A 99 14.55 12.66 5.33
N ARG A 100 14.43 13.92 5.76
CA ARG A 100 14.54 15.11 4.89
C ARG A 100 15.92 15.25 4.23
N TYR A 101 16.96 14.67 4.80
CA TYR A 101 18.26 14.63 4.15
C TYR A 101 18.24 13.72 2.91
N LYS A 102 17.43 12.66 2.93
CA LYS A 102 17.21 11.75 1.79
C LYS A 102 16.08 12.21 0.86
N MET A 103 15.30 13.20 1.28
CA MET A 103 14.27 13.90 0.49
C MET A 103 14.61 15.38 0.36
N PRO A 104 15.57 15.77 -0.50
CA PRO A 104 15.84 17.19 -0.73
C PRO A 104 14.57 17.93 -1.19
N PRO A 105 14.49 19.26 -0.99
CA PRO A 105 13.31 20.04 -1.39
C PRO A 105 12.89 19.79 -2.84
N GLY A 106 11.59 19.58 -3.06
CA GLY A 106 11.01 19.27 -4.37
C GLY A 106 9.89 18.22 -4.26
N ALA A 107 9.37 17.82 -5.42
CA ALA A 107 8.12 17.03 -5.52
C ALA A 107 8.09 15.74 -4.67
N THR A 108 9.22 15.01 -4.59
CA THR A 108 9.30 13.83 -3.71
C THR A 108 9.05 14.19 -2.26
N ARG A 109 9.73 15.23 -1.75
CA ARG A 109 9.59 15.65 -0.36
C ARG A 109 8.17 16.15 -0.11
N ASP A 110 7.68 17.03 -0.97
CA ASP A 110 6.36 17.64 -0.85
C ASP A 110 5.27 16.56 -0.80
N TYR A 111 5.34 15.56 -1.68
CA TYR A 111 4.39 14.45 -1.71
C TYR A 111 4.44 13.57 -0.45
N ASN A 112 5.65 13.24 0.03
CA ASN A 112 5.79 12.40 1.23
C ASN A 112 5.35 13.14 2.49
N GLU A 113 5.65 14.44 2.62
CA GLU A 113 5.18 15.29 3.72
C GLU A 113 3.64 15.43 3.65
N GLU A 114 3.06 15.74 2.48
CA GLU A 114 1.59 15.86 2.30
C GLU A 114 0.85 14.54 2.61
N LEU A 115 1.34 13.40 2.10
CA LEU A 115 0.72 12.10 2.39
C LEU A 115 0.87 11.72 3.86
N THR A 116 1.98 12.07 4.50
CA THR A 116 2.16 11.87 5.94
C THR A 116 1.15 12.72 6.73
N ASP A 117 0.96 13.98 6.33
CA ASP A 117 -0.02 14.88 6.95
C ASP A 117 -1.46 14.37 6.73
N GLU A 118 -1.78 13.79 5.57
CA GLU A 118 -3.07 13.13 5.29
C GLU A 118 -3.31 11.91 6.19
N ILE A 119 -2.25 11.17 6.56
CA ILE A 119 -2.33 9.97 7.41
C ILE A 119 -2.47 10.33 8.88
N PHE A 120 -1.69 11.29 9.36
CA PHE A 120 -1.59 11.60 10.80
C PHE A 120 -2.43 12.80 11.21
N GLY A 121 -2.88 13.63 10.27
CA GLY A 121 -3.71 14.80 10.53
C GLY A 121 -3.07 15.73 11.56
N SER A 122 -3.70 15.79 12.74
CA SER A 122 -3.22 16.63 13.87
C SER A 122 -2.33 15.89 14.87
N ALA A 123 -2.03 14.61 14.66
CA ALA A 123 -1.18 13.84 15.55
C ALA A 123 0.26 14.40 15.55
N SER A 124 0.83 14.54 16.74
CA SER A 124 2.20 15.00 16.88
C SER A 124 3.19 13.85 16.67
N PRO A 125 4.34 14.10 16.01
CA PRO A 125 5.39 13.09 15.90
C PRO A 125 5.97 12.75 17.27
N SER A 126 6.41 11.50 17.45
CA SER A 126 7.08 11.07 18.69
C SER A 126 8.51 11.62 18.79
N TYR A 127 9.13 11.95 17.65
CA TYR A 127 10.42 12.61 17.57
C TYR A 127 10.50 13.53 16.35
N GLN A 128 11.13 14.70 16.52
CA GLN A 128 11.42 15.61 15.43
C GLN A 128 12.72 16.38 15.68
N ASP A 129 13.57 16.44 14.66
CA ASP A 129 14.72 17.35 14.56
C ASP A 129 14.79 17.97 13.16
N ASP A 130 15.88 18.67 12.84
CA ASP A 130 16.08 19.32 11.54
C ASP A 130 16.07 18.35 10.35
N ARG A 131 16.31 17.06 10.60
CA ARG A 131 16.45 16.02 9.57
C ARG A 131 15.30 15.02 9.59
N LEU A 132 14.94 14.51 10.77
CA LEU A 132 13.98 13.43 10.94
C LEU A 132 12.66 13.95 11.52
N THR A 133 11.56 13.37 11.04
CA THR A 133 10.28 13.34 11.76
C THR A 133 9.86 11.89 11.88
N VAL A 134 9.49 11.46 13.07
CA VAL A 134 9.17 10.08 13.40
C VAL A 134 7.77 10.03 13.98
N TYR A 135 6.97 9.10 13.46
CA TYR A 135 5.70 8.71 14.03
C TYR A 135 5.79 7.28 14.53
N GLU A 136 5.49 7.08 15.81
CA GLU A 136 5.23 5.76 16.39
C GLU A 136 3.77 5.39 16.15
N LEU A 137 3.54 4.16 15.70
CA LEU A 137 2.23 3.73 15.21
C LEU A 137 1.53 2.90 16.28
N ALA A 138 0.29 3.27 16.57
CA ALA A 138 -0.59 2.50 17.44
C ALA A 138 -1.43 1.50 16.64
N PRO A 139 -1.85 0.38 17.24
CA PRO A 139 -2.82 -0.51 16.62
C PRO A 139 -4.11 0.23 16.23
N PRO A 140 -4.75 -0.13 15.10
CA PRO A 140 -5.98 0.50 14.65
C PRO A 140 -7.12 0.26 15.65
N ALA A 141 -7.89 1.30 15.97
CA ALA A 141 -9.14 1.16 16.72
C ALA A 141 -10.19 0.34 15.95
N GLN A 142 -10.18 0.46 14.61
CA GLN A 142 -11.00 -0.31 13.70
C GLN A 142 -10.16 -0.75 12.51
N ARG A 143 -10.28 -2.04 12.15
CA ARG A 143 -9.66 -2.59 10.94
C ARG A 143 -10.62 -2.48 9.76
N PHE A 144 -10.11 -2.10 8.60
CA PHE A 144 -10.89 -1.92 7.39
C PHE A 144 -10.46 -2.90 6.29
N PRO A 145 -11.38 -3.32 5.40
CA PRO A 145 -11.01 -4.19 4.28
C PRO A 145 -10.19 -3.41 3.24
N PHE A 146 -9.30 -4.09 2.53
CA PHE A 146 -8.51 -3.49 1.45
C PHE A 146 -8.20 -4.48 0.32
N VAL A 147 -7.80 -3.95 -0.83
CA VAL A 147 -7.42 -4.72 -2.01
C VAL A 147 -5.92 -4.66 -2.21
N GLU A 148 -5.28 -5.83 -2.27
CA GLU A 148 -3.91 -5.99 -2.75
C GLU A 148 -3.91 -6.35 -4.24
N ILE A 149 -3.12 -5.60 -5.02
CA ILE A 149 -2.96 -5.78 -6.46
C ILE A 149 -1.95 -6.90 -6.76
N GLY A 150 -2.30 -7.85 -7.63
CA GLY A 150 -1.44 -8.94 -8.06
C GLY A 150 -0.27 -8.51 -8.95
N TRP A 151 0.67 -9.43 -9.19
CA TRP A 151 1.86 -9.15 -10.01
C TRP A 151 1.55 -9.12 -11.50
N ASP A 152 0.41 -9.68 -11.88
CA ASP A 152 -0.02 -9.89 -13.26
C ASP A 152 -0.68 -8.63 -13.87
N PHE A 153 -0.84 -7.56 -13.09
CA PHE A 153 -1.24 -6.25 -13.61
C PHE A 153 -0.09 -5.61 -14.38
N GLY A 154 -0.44 -4.86 -15.42
CA GLY A 154 0.50 -3.98 -16.11
C GLY A 154 1.11 -2.90 -15.18
N PRO A 155 2.13 -2.19 -15.67
CA PRO A 155 2.73 -1.08 -14.93
C PRO A 155 1.67 -0.03 -14.57
N LEU A 156 1.95 0.72 -13.50
CA LEU A 156 1.14 1.87 -13.12
C LEU A 156 1.37 3.00 -14.14
N GLU A 157 0.29 3.41 -14.78
CA GLU A 157 0.24 4.53 -15.72
C GLU A 157 -0.28 5.80 -15.02
N PRO A 158 -0.02 7.00 -15.57
CA PRO A 158 -0.60 8.25 -15.06
C PRO A 158 -2.12 8.20 -14.99
N GLY A 159 -2.70 8.76 -13.92
CA GLY A 159 -4.16 8.83 -13.74
C GLY A 159 -4.75 7.52 -13.22
N PRO A 160 -4.37 7.15 -11.97
CA PRO A 160 -4.18 5.78 -11.48
C PRO A 160 -4.79 4.72 -12.38
N THR A 161 -3.99 4.15 -13.28
CA THR A 161 -4.47 3.14 -14.23
C THR A 161 -3.48 1.99 -14.33
N ARG A 162 -3.99 0.76 -14.42
CA ARG A 162 -3.20 -0.44 -14.75
C ARG A 162 -3.93 -1.28 -15.78
N SER A 163 -3.19 -1.88 -16.69
CA SER A 163 -3.76 -2.78 -17.70
C SER A 163 -3.87 -4.21 -17.19
N VAL A 164 -4.86 -4.94 -17.70
CA VAL A 164 -5.04 -6.38 -17.56
C VAL A 164 -5.17 -6.94 -18.98
N VAL A 165 -4.16 -7.68 -19.44
CA VAL A 165 -4.14 -8.19 -20.84
C VAL A 165 -5.05 -9.41 -20.99
N GLU A 166 -4.81 -10.45 -20.19
CA GLU A 166 -5.66 -11.66 -20.17
C GLU A 166 -6.31 -11.82 -18.81
N THR A 167 -5.48 -11.97 -17.77
CA THR A 167 -5.92 -12.13 -16.39
C THR A 167 -5.03 -11.35 -15.45
N ALA A 168 -5.61 -10.81 -14.39
CA ALA A 168 -4.84 -10.25 -13.28
C ALA A 168 -5.43 -10.65 -11.93
N SER A 169 -4.56 -11.04 -11.01
CA SER A 169 -4.94 -11.52 -9.68
C SER A 169 -5.16 -10.35 -8.73
N LEU A 170 -6.15 -10.45 -7.84
CA LEU A 170 -6.32 -9.54 -6.72
C LEU A 170 -6.56 -10.34 -5.44
N VAL A 171 -6.11 -9.79 -4.32
CA VAL A 171 -6.33 -10.37 -3.00
C VAL A 171 -7.13 -9.39 -2.17
N LEU A 172 -8.30 -9.82 -1.73
CA LEU A 172 -9.14 -9.10 -0.79
C LEU A 172 -8.69 -9.47 0.62
N HIS A 173 -8.37 -8.48 1.43
CA HIS A 173 -8.09 -8.62 2.86
C HIS A 173 -9.26 -8.04 3.63
N VAL A 174 -9.84 -8.83 4.52
CA VAL A 174 -11.00 -8.41 5.32
C VAL A 174 -10.77 -8.68 6.81
N PRO A 175 -11.21 -7.77 7.70
CA PRO A 175 -10.91 -7.86 9.12
C PRO A 175 -11.67 -8.97 9.84
N HIS A 176 -12.84 -9.36 9.32
CA HIS A 176 -13.67 -10.42 9.88
C HIS A 176 -14.50 -11.07 8.77
N PRO A 177 -15.03 -12.28 8.99
CA PRO A 177 -16.07 -12.82 8.13
C PRO A 177 -17.27 -11.87 8.04
N GLY A 178 -17.92 -11.81 6.88
CA GLY A 178 -19.07 -10.93 6.67
C GLY A 178 -19.35 -10.67 5.20
N ASP A 179 -20.28 -9.76 4.97
CA ASP A 179 -20.68 -9.34 3.63
C ASP A 179 -19.95 -8.06 3.22
N TYR A 180 -19.42 -8.08 2.00
CA TYR A 180 -18.62 -7.00 1.44
C TYR A 180 -19.07 -6.69 0.01
N ILE A 181 -18.88 -5.45 -0.42
CA ILE A 181 -19.06 -5.05 -1.80
C ILE A 181 -17.69 -4.79 -2.41
N LEU A 182 -17.37 -5.53 -3.47
CA LEU A 182 -16.21 -5.26 -4.33
C LEU A 182 -16.70 -4.48 -5.55
N THR A 183 -16.09 -3.34 -5.81
CA THR A 183 -16.33 -2.52 -7.01
C THR A 183 -15.06 -2.45 -7.86
N VAL A 184 -15.21 -2.66 -9.16
CA VAL A 184 -14.16 -2.49 -10.17
C VAL A 184 -14.63 -1.45 -11.17
N THR A 185 -13.82 -0.41 -11.36
CA THR A 185 -14.08 0.71 -12.27
C THR A 185 -13.01 0.72 -13.36
N PRO A 186 -13.34 0.35 -14.60
CA PRO A 186 -12.45 0.52 -15.74
C PRO A 186 -12.18 2.00 -16.05
N ALA A 187 -11.10 2.29 -16.78
CA ALA A 187 -10.87 3.63 -17.33
C ALA A 187 -11.99 4.02 -18.31
N LEU A 188 -12.35 5.31 -18.39
CA LEU A 188 -13.55 5.79 -19.11
C LEU A 188 -13.60 5.41 -20.61
N GLU A 189 -12.45 5.28 -21.26
CA GLU A 189 -12.35 4.92 -22.68
C GLU A 189 -12.44 3.40 -22.94
N ASN A 190 -12.53 2.62 -21.87
CA ASN A 190 -12.48 1.18 -21.94
C ASN A 190 -13.88 0.58 -22.18
N THR A 191 -13.99 -0.18 -23.27
CA THR A 191 -15.21 -0.91 -23.64
C THR A 191 -14.99 -2.42 -23.69
N THR A 192 -13.80 -2.90 -23.31
CA THR A 192 -13.49 -4.33 -23.32
C THR A 192 -14.28 -5.02 -22.22
N PRO A 193 -15.14 -6.01 -22.55
CA PRO A 193 -15.84 -6.78 -21.54
C PRO A 193 -14.84 -7.51 -20.63
N TRP A 194 -15.21 -7.65 -19.36
CA TRP A 194 -14.37 -8.31 -18.36
C TRP A 194 -15.23 -9.11 -17.40
N ARG A 195 -14.62 -10.05 -16.68
CA ARG A 195 -15.27 -10.80 -15.62
C ARG A 195 -14.38 -10.97 -14.40
N LEU A 196 -14.98 -11.06 -13.23
CA LEU A 196 -14.33 -11.54 -12.01
C LEU A 196 -14.62 -13.02 -11.86
N VAL A 197 -13.58 -13.80 -11.59
CA VAL A 197 -13.67 -15.23 -11.30
C VAL A 197 -13.05 -15.55 -9.94
N ASN A 198 -13.51 -16.62 -9.30
CA ASN A 198 -12.85 -17.19 -8.14
C ASN A 198 -11.65 -18.06 -8.56
N THR A 199 -10.95 -18.65 -7.59
CA THR A 199 -9.79 -19.53 -7.81
C THR A 199 -10.10 -20.81 -8.60
N ASP A 200 -11.36 -21.23 -8.64
CA ASP A 200 -11.83 -22.40 -9.40
C ASP A 200 -12.26 -22.02 -10.84
N GLY A 201 -12.09 -20.75 -11.24
CA GLY A 201 -12.50 -20.23 -12.53
C GLY A 201 -14.01 -19.97 -12.67
N VAL A 202 -14.77 -20.07 -11.57
CA VAL A 202 -16.21 -19.79 -11.56
C VAL A 202 -16.42 -18.28 -11.64
N GLY A 203 -17.20 -17.85 -12.63
CA GLY A 203 -17.59 -16.45 -12.82
C GLY A 203 -18.45 -15.94 -11.67
N LEU A 204 -18.03 -14.84 -11.06
CA LEU A 204 -18.74 -14.14 -10.00
C LEU A 204 -19.49 -12.93 -10.55
N LEU A 205 -18.82 -12.14 -11.40
CA LEU A 205 -19.36 -10.94 -12.04
C LEU A 205 -18.90 -10.88 -13.49
N SER A 206 -19.75 -10.42 -14.38
CA SER A 206 -19.40 -10.08 -15.77
C SER A 206 -19.86 -8.65 -16.06
N SER A 207 -19.02 -7.88 -16.75
CA SER A 207 -19.32 -6.52 -17.20
C SER A 207 -19.08 -6.40 -18.70
N PRO A 208 -19.93 -5.69 -19.46
CA PRO A 208 -19.71 -5.41 -20.87
C PRO A 208 -18.61 -4.36 -21.12
N GLY A 209 -17.86 -3.95 -20.10
CA GLY A 209 -16.75 -3.00 -20.19
C GLY A 209 -16.87 -1.81 -19.23
N GLY A 210 -18.04 -1.63 -18.61
CA GLY A 210 -18.26 -0.59 -17.59
C GLY A 210 -17.87 -1.01 -16.18
N MET A 211 -18.16 -0.13 -15.23
CA MET A 211 -18.08 -0.40 -13.79
C MET A 211 -18.92 -1.64 -13.43
N GLY A 212 -18.43 -2.44 -12.50
CA GLY A 212 -19.17 -3.56 -11.95
C GLY A 212 -18.97 -3.67 -10.44
N SER A 213 -20.05 -4.00 -9.73
CA SER A 213 -20.03 -4.23 -8.29
C SER A 213 -20.65 -5.59 -7.97
N ILE A 214 -20.12 -6.27 -6.95
CA ILE A 214 -20.61 -7.56 -6.50
C ILE A 214 -20.61 -7.65 -4.98
N ALA A 215 -21.71 -8.16 -4.41
CA ALA A 215 -21.78 -8.56 -3.02
C ALA A 215 -21.11 -9.93 -2.83
N LEU A 216 -20.21 -10.01 -1.85
CA LEU A 216 -19.41 -11.18 -1.52
C LEU A 216 -19.58 -11.50 -0.04
N THR A 217 -20.04 -12.70 0.27
CA THR A 217 -19.96 -13.26 1.62
C THR A 217 -18.59 -13.93 1.79
N LEU A 218 -17.76 -13.36 2.65
CA LEU A 218 -16.40 -13.85 2.91
C LEU A 218 -16.36 -14.55 4.27
N ASN A 219 -15.92 -15.81 4.27
CA ASN A 219 -15.80 -16.63 5.48
C ASN A 219 -14.36 -16.70 6.02
N THR A 220 -13.43 -16.08 5.31
CA THR A 220 -12.00 -16.03 5.63
C THR A 220 -11.54 -14.58 5.58
N ASN A 221 -10.46 -14.26 6.29
CA ASN A 221 -9.84 -12.94 6.29
C ASN A 221 -9.15 -12.58 4.96
N GLN A 222 -9.00 -13.55 4.07
CA GLN A 222 -8.40 -13.35 2.76
C GLN A 222 -9.18 -14.10 1.67
N LYS A 223 -9.34 -13.47 0.51
CA LYS A 223 -9.93 -14.09 -0.69
C LYS A 223 -9.15 -13.66 -1.93
N MET A 224 -8.64 -14.64 -2.68
CA MET A 224 -8.05 -14.39 -4.00
C MET A 224 -9.15 -14.45 -5.08
N LEU A 225 -9.14 -13.47 -5.97
CA LEU A 225 -9.98 -13.40 -7.16
C LEU A 225 -9.10 -13.07 -8.38
N THR A 226 -9.66 -13.24 -9.56
CA THR A 226 -8.99 -12.89 -10.82
C THR A 226 -9.93 -12.04 -11.68
N ILE A 227 -9.44 -10.90 -12.14
CA ILE A 227 -10.06 -10.16 -13.26
C ILE A 227 -9.59 -10.82 -14.55
N GLN A 228 -10.52 -11.12 -15.44
CA GLN A 228 -10.23 -11.62 -16.77
C GLN A 228 -10.77 -10.66 -17.83
N ALA A 229 -9.91 -10.19 -18.72
CA ALA A 229 -10.31 -9.46 -19.91
C ALA A 229 -10.90 -10.45 -20.94
N LEU A 230 -12.01 -10.07 -21.57
CA LEU A 230 -12.66 -10.85 -22.64
C LEU A 230 -12.43 -10.17 -23.99
N GLY A 231 -11.17 -9.87 -24.31
CA GLY A 231 -10.78 -9.10 -25.48
C GLY A 231 -9.28 -8.74 -25.47
N PRO A 232 -8.87 -7.64 -26.12
CA PRO A 232 -7.45 -7.26 -26.24
C PRO A 232 -6.80 -6.77 -24.92
N GLY A 233 -7.61 -6.59 -23.87
CA GLY A 233 -7.19 -6.12 -22.55
C GLY A 233 -8.14 -5.08 -21.97
N VAL A 234 -8.14 -4.94 -20.65
CA VAL A 234 -8.96 -3.98 -19.89
C VAL A 234 -8.03 -3.11 -19.03
N ASN A 235 -8.09 -1.79 -19.20
CA ASN A 235 -7.49 -0.82 -18.29
C ASN A 235 -8.40 -0.57 -17.10
N ILE A 236 -7.91 -0.86 -15.91
CA ILE A 236 -8.58 -0.63 -14.65
C ILE A 236 -8.15 0.72 -14.10
N HIS A 237 -9.13 1.54 -13.74
CA HIS A 237 -8.91 2.80 -13.06
C HIS A 237 -8.99 2.58 -11.56
N HIS A 238 -10.07 2.02 -11.02
CA HIS A 238 -10.24 1.84 -9.57
C HIS A 238 -10.68 0.43 -9.19
N ILE A 239 -10.25 -0.06 -8.03
CA ILE A 239 -10.76 -1.25 -7.36
C ILE A 239 -10.88 -0.94 -5.87
N GLU A 240 -12.07 -1.11 -5.32
CA GLU A 240 -12.32 -0.92 -3.88
C GLU A 240 -13.17 -2.03 -3.29
N ILE A 241 -12.96 -2.31 -2.01
CA ILE A 241 -13.79 -3.19 -1.21
C ILE A 241 -14.33 -2.42 0.01
N LYS A 242 -15.62 -2.55 0.29
CA LYS A 242 -16.29 -1.91 1.43
C LYS A 242 -17.14 -2.94 2.17
N PHE A 243 -17.34 -2.73 3.46
CA PHE A 243 -18.32 -3.52 4.23
C PHE A 243 -19.73 -3.26 3.69
N SER A 244 -20.54 -4.31 3.54
CA SER A 244 -21.96 -4.20 3.26
C SER A 244 -22.70 -4.15 4.59
N PRO A 245 -23.31 -3.01 4.98
CA PRO A 245 -24.10 -2.93 6.20
C PRO A 245 -25.35 -3.82 6.16
#